data_AF-A0A1E4F9M8-F1
#
_entry.id   AF-A0A1E4F9M8-F1
#
_cell.length_a   1.000
_cell.length_b   1.000
_cell.length_c   1.000
_cell.angle_alpha   90.00
_cell.angle_beta   90.00
_cell.angle_gamma   90.00
#
_symmetry.space_group_name_H-M   'P 1'
#
loop_
_entity.id
_entity.type
_entity.pdbx_description
1 polymer ?
#
loop_
_entity_poly.entity_id
_entity_poly.type
_entity_poly.pdbx_seq_one_letter_code
_entity_poly.pdbx_strand_id
1 'polypeptide(L)' 'MAISSISIAAGGMQRASQQLETSASRIARFGAGDVDITSEMVNVIEAKNDFKANTKVVEAARDMSKALLDILA' A
#
# COMPACT_ATOMS: atom_id res chain seq x y z
N MET A 1 8.55 -3.86 18.88
CA MET A 1 8.32 -2.70 18.00
C MET A 1 8.40 -3.04 16.52
N ALA A 2 9.51 -3.59 16.00
CA ALA A 2 9.66 -3.88 14.56
C ALA A 2 8.58 -4.82 13.97
N ILE A 3 8.21 -5.88 14.71
CA ILE A 3 7.14 -6.80 14.30
C ILE A 3 5.79 -6.06 14.22
N SER A 4 5.48 -5.23 15.21
CA SER A 4 4.24 -4.44 15.25
C SER A 4 4.15 -3.45 14.10
N SER A 5 5.25 -2.77 13.74
CA SER A 5 5.29 -1.86 12.58
C SER A 5 5.13 -2.59 11.25
N ILE A 6 5.70 -3.80 11.11
CA ILE A 6 5.52 -4.63 9.92
C ILE A 6 4.05 -5.06 9.78
N SER A 7 3.40 -5.48 10.88
CA SER A 7 1.98 -5.87 10.85
C SER A 7 1.06 -4.70 10.49
N ILE A 8 1.32 -3.50 11.03
CA ILE A 8 0.54 -2.29 10.70
C ILE A 8 0.73 -1.92 9.22
N ALA A 9 1.97 -1.90 8.75
CA ALA A 9 2.29 -1.60 7.36
C ALA A 9 1.70 -2.65 6.40
N ALA A 10 1.73 -3.94 6.76
CA ALA A 10 1.08 -5.00 6.00
C ALA A 10 -0.45 -4.79 5.92
N GLY A 11 -1.10 -4.43 7.03
CA GLY A 11 -2.52 -4.06 7.03
C GLY A 11 -2.82 -2.82 6.18
N GLY A 12 -1.91 -1.85 6.14
CA GLY A 12 -1.98 -0.69 5.26
C GLY A 12 -1.87 -1.06 3.78
N MET A 13 -0.90 -1.91 3.43
CA MET A 13 -0.74 -2.45 2.07
C MET A 13 -1.98 -3.22 1.62
N GLN A 14 -2.55 -4.08 2.46
CA GLN A 14 -3.76 -4.83 2.14
C GLN A 14 -4.95 -3.91 1.83
N ARG A 15 -5.14 -2.84 2.62
CA ARG A 15 -6.20 -1.85 2.37
C ARG A 15 -5.96 -1.10 1.05
N ALA A 16 -4.73 -0.68 0.79
CA ALA A 16 -4.38 -0.03 -0.47
C ALA A 16 -4.62 -0.95 -1.68
N SER A 17 -4.33 -2.25 -1.57
CA SER A 17 -4.65 -3.24 -2.60
C SER A 17 -6.15 -3.37 -2.85
N GLN A 18 -6.97 -3.42 -1.80
CA GLN A 18 -8.43 -3.46 -1.94
C GLN A 18 -9.01 -2.20 -2.60
N GLN A 19 -8.47 -1.03 -2.24
CA GLN A 19 -8.84 0.25 -2.85
C GLN A 19 -8.52 0.23 -4.36
N LEU A 20 -7.32 -0.22 -4.71
CA LEU A 20 -6.87 -0.38 -6.10
C LEU A 20 -7.80 -1.32 -6.89
N GLU A 21 -8.11 -2.50 -6.34
CA GLU A 21 -9.03 -3.47 -6.97
C GLU A 21 -10.41 -2.87 -7.20
N THR A 22 -10.92 -2.11 -6.22
CA THR A 22 -12.21 -1.43 -6.33
C THR A 22 -12.22 -0.40 -7.47
N SER A 23 -11.22 0.49 -7.51
CA SER A 23 -11.11 1.48 -8.57
C SER A 23 -10.89 0.85 -9.94
N ALA A 24 -10.06 -0.20 -10.03
CA ALA A 24 -9.87 -0.97 -11.27
C ALA A 24 -11.19 -1.61 -11.75
N SER A 25 -11.99 -2.17 -10.84
CA SER A 25 -13.30 -2.74 -11.17
C SER A 25 -14.27 -1.68 -11.71
N ARG A 26 -14.26 -0.46 -11.13
CA ARG A 26 -15.08 0.66 -11.59
C ARG A 26 -14.62 1.17 -12.96
N ILE A 27 -13.31 1.33 -13.15
CA ILE A 27 -12.72 1.70 -14.45
C ILE A 27 -13.07 0.66 -15.52
N ALA A 28 -13.04 -0.65 -15.20
CA ALA A 28 -13.40 -1.70 -16.14
C ALA A 28 -14.88 -1.65 -16.58
N ARG A 29 -15.75 -1.02 -15.79
CA ARG A 29 -17.17 -0.79 -16.13
C ARG A 29 -17.39 0.51 -16.91
N PHE A 30 -16.33 1.23 -17.24
CA PHE A 30 -16.41 2.45 -18.04
C PHE A 30 -17.11 2.15 -19.38
N GLY A 31 -18.22 2.86 -19.63
CA GLY A 31 -19.08 2.65 -20.79
C GLY A 31 -20.42 1.94 -20.50
N ALA A 32 -20.56 1.28 -19.34
CA ALA A 32 -21.83 0.68 -18.89
C ALA A 32 -22.61 1.57 -17.90
N GLY A 33 -22.09 2.77 -17.57
CA GLY A 33 -22.69 3.74 -16.66
C GLY A 33 -21.86 5.03 -16.56
N ASP A 34 -22.33 5.97 -15.74
CA ASP A 34 -21.64 7.24 -15.45
C ASP A 34 -20.51 6.99 -14.42
N VAL A 35 -19.33 6.65 -14.92
CA VAL A 35 -18.12 6.46 -14.10
C VAL A 35 -17.19 7.65 -14.34
N ASP A 36 -16.90 8.42 -13.28
CA ASP A 36 -15.87 9.44 -13.31
C ASP A 36 -14.47 8.79 -13.28
N ILE A 37 -13.93 8.52 -14.47
CA ILE A 37 -12.58 7.94 -14.62
C ILE A 37 -11.52 8.86 -13.98
N THR A 38 -11.69 10.17 -14.05
CA THR A 38 -10.69 11.11 -13.54
C THR A 38 -10.57 10.96 -12.02
N SER A 39 -11.69 10.90 -11.31
CA SER A 39 -11.69 10.60 -9.88
C SER A 39 -11.14 9.20 -9.58
N GLU A 40 -11.53 8.17 -10.34
CA GLU A 40 -11.03 6.81 -10.09
C GLU A 40 -9.52 6.67 -10.37
N MET A 41 -8.98 7.42 -11.32
CA MET A 41 -7.53 7.45 -11.57
C MET A 41 -6.77 8.12 -10.41
N VAL A 42 -7.34 9.16 -9.79
CA VAL A 42 -6.76 9.76 -8.57
C VAL A 42 -6.75 8.72 -7.45
N ASN A 43 -7.85 7.99 -7.24
CA ASN A 43 -7.93 6.92 -6.25
C ASN A 43 -6.86 5.84 -6.48
N VAL A 44 -6.59 5.47 -7.75
CA VAL A 44 -5.51 4.54 -8.11
C VAL A 44 -4.14 5.10 -7.74
N ILE A 45 -3.88 6.38 -7.99
CA ILE A 45 -2.61 7.05 -7.64
C ILE A 45 -2.42 7.10 -6.12
N GLU A 46 -3.47 7.43 -5.37
CA GLU A 46 -3.47 7.43 -3.91
C GLU A 46 -3.19 6.04 -3.36
N ALA A 47 -3.91 5.02 -3.82
CA ALA A 47 -3.68 3.63 -3.41
C ALA A 47 -2.24 3.18 -3.68
N LYS A 48 -1.67 3.57 -4.84
CA LYS A 48 -0.26 3.29 -5.17
C LYS A 48 0.70 3.98 -4.19
N ASN A 49 0.46 5.24 -3.87
CA ASN A 49 1.30 6.00 -2.95
C ASN A 49 1.23 5.43 -1.53
N ASP A 50 0.03 5.07 -1.06
CA ASP A 50 -0.19 4.46 0.24
C ASP A 50 0.49 3.09 0.36
N PHE A 51 0.37 2.26 -0.67
CA PHE A 51 1.06 0.97 -0.70
C PHE A 51 2.58 1.17 -0.59
N LYS A 52 3.13 2.08 -1.40
CA LYS A 52 4.58 2.39 -1.41
C LYS A 52 5.05 2.96 -0.08
N ALA A 53 4.26 3.83 0.55
CA ALA A 53 4.58 4.37 1.88
C ALA A 53 4.67 3.26 2.93
N ASN A 54 3.71 2.34 2.94
CA ASN A 54 3.74 1.19 3.84
C ASN A 54 4.92 0.24 3.55
N THR A 55 5.26 0.01 2.27
CA THR A 55 6.46 -0.78 1.91
C THR A 55 7.73 -0.19 2.53
N LYS A 56 7.92 1.13 2.47
CA LYS A 56 9.08 1.80 3.09
C LYS A 56 9.14 1.61 4.61
N VAL A 57 7.99 1.56 5.28
CA VAL A 57 7.95 1.28 6.73
C VAL A 57 8.42 -0.15 7.02
N VAL A 58 8.02 -1.13 6.20
CA VAL A 58 8.50 -2.51 6.31
C VAL A 58 10.01 -2.58 6.07
N GLU A 59 10.51 -1.92 5.02
CA GLU A 59 11.95 -1.84 4.72
C GLU A 59 12.73 -1.24 5.89
N ALA A 60 12.31 -0.09 6.41
CA ALA A 60 12.96 0.55 7.56
C ALA A 60 12.97 -0.36 8.81
N ALA A 61 11.86 -1.04 9.10
CA ALA A 61 11.80 -1.99 10.21
C ALA A 61 12.75 -3.19 10.04
N ARG A 62 12.91 -3.67 8.79
CA ARG A 62 13.86 -4.74 8.45
C ARG A 62 15.30 -4.26 8.58
N ASP A 63 15.62 -3.07 8.09
CA ASP A 63 16.97 -2.49 8.16
C ASP A 63 17.40 -2.25 9.61
N MET A 64 16.50 -1.74 10.45
CA MET A 64 16.75 -1.63 11.89
C MET A 64 17.02 -2.99 12.54
N SER A 65 16.24 -4.02 12.18
CA SER A 65 16.43 -5.37 12.71
C SER A 65 17.77 -5.95 12.28
N LYS A 66 18.18 -5.70 11.03
CA LYS A 66 19.49 -6.10 10.53
C LYS A 66 20.62 -5.40 11.26
N ALA A 67 20.55 -4.08 11.42
CA ALA A 67 21.57 -3.32 12.13
C ALA A 67 21.76 -3.81 13.57
N LEU A 68 20.67 -4.21 14.26
CA LEU A 68 20.76 -4.81 15.59
C LEU A 68 21.46 -6.17 15.58
N LEU A 69 21.20 -7.02 14.57
CA LEU A 69 21.86 -8.31 14.42
C LEU A 69 23.35 -8.14 14.10
N ASP A 70 23.69 -7.18 13.24
CA ASP A 70 25.08 -6.87 12.87
C ASP A 70 25.90 -6.33 14.04
N ILE A 71 25.29 -5.67 15.04
CA ILE A 71 25.96 -5.22 16.28
C ILE A 71 26.24 -6.40 17.23
N LEU A 72 25.38 -7.42 17.21
CA LEU A 72 25.49 -8.57 18.12
C LEU A 72 26.47 -9.64 17.61
N ALA A 73 26.68 -9.70 16.30
CA ALA A 73 27.62 -10.61 15.64
C ALA A 73 29.07 -10.17 15.82
#